data_AF-A0A2D9M6X5-F1
#
_entry.id   AF-A0A2D9M6X5-F1
#
_cell.length_a   1.000
_cell.length_b   1.000
_cell.length_c   1.000
_cell.angle_alpha   90.00
_cell.angle_beta   90.00
_cell.angle_gamma   90.00
#
_symmetry.space_group_name_H-M   'P 1'
#
loop_
_entity.id
_entity.type
_entity.pdbx_description
1 polymer ?
#
loop_
_entity_poly.entity_id
_entity_poly.type
_entity_poly.pdbx_seq_one_letter_code
_entity_poly.pdbx_strand_id
1 'polypeptide(L)'
;MGERIEKRFTDAEWSSILIQIIPHILRIDTYQAEAIVNKILASGGEKERIEIASLAERIISESIQIGKLIIDASIDEENDAAVIATSALSILAHHDPTAFMARAMKVSQHRNPRVRRRFVDSGLRMAMQIDPIDEKGILVNLIKFNDENSRVRVERFAREMAQMNPDAGITLVHRLAKVGIEFRLSE
;
A
#
# COMPACT_ATOMS: atom_id res chain seq x y z
N MET A 1 -25.76 19.47 41.12
CA MET A 1 -24.42 18.85 41.12
C MET A 1 -24.56 17.43 40.60
N GLY A 2 -23.94 17.14 39.45
CA GLY A 2 -23.32 15.84 39.21
C GLY A 2 -24.20 14.65 38.81
N GLU A 3 -25.03 14.76 37.77
CA GLU A 3 -25.30 13.56 36.95
C GLU A 3 -24.08 13.34 36.03
N ARG A 4 -22.99 12.80 36.61
CA ARG A 4 -22.00 12.10 35.80
C ARG A 4 -22.65 10.78 35.40
N ILE A 5 -23.34 10.80 34.27
CA ILE A 5 -23.71 9.57 33.56
C ILE A 5 -22.38 8.85 33.28
N GLU A 6 -22.12 7.76 33.99
CA GLU A 6 -21.07 6.79 33.63
C GLU A 6 -21.46 6.22 32.27
N LYS A 7 -21.07 6.92 31.20
CA LYS A 7 -21.34 6.48 29.85
C LYS A 7 -20.48 5.23 29.62
N ARG A 8 -21.08 4.05 29.76
CA ARG A 8 -20.43 2.78 29.41
C ARG A 8 -20.30 2.73 27.90
N PHE A 9 -19.06 2.62 27.42
CA PHE A 9 -18.79 2.40 26.02
C PHE A 9 -19.37 1.05 25.57
N THR A 10 -19.90 1.03 24.36
CA THR A 10 -20.29 -0.18 23.64
C THR A 10 -19.06 -0.99 23.24
N ASP A 11 -19.23 -2.28 22.93
CA ASP A 11 -18.12 -3.14 22.49
C ASP A 11 -17.43 -2.62 21.22
N ALA A 12 -18.18 -1.97 20.33
CA ALA A 12 -17.66 -1.34 19.13
C ALA A 12 -16.81 -0.09 19.45
N GLU A 13 -17.24 0.73 20.41
CA GLU A 13 -16.45 1.88 20.88
C GLU A 13 -15.17 1.42 21.59
N TRP A 14 -15.24 0.37 22.40
CA TRP A 14 -14.06 -0.23 23.02
C TRP A 14 -13.07 -0.77 22.01
N SER A 15 -13.56 -1.46 20.98
CA SER A 15 -12.72 -2.00 19.90
C SER A 15 -12.01 -0.87 19.14
N SER A 16 -12.73 0.20 18.84
CA SER A 16 -12.14 1.38 18.17
C SER A 16 -11.08 2.06 19.04
N ILE A 17 -11.37 2.29 20.32
CA ILE A 17 -10.39 2.86 21.27
C ILE A 17 -9.13 1.97 21.34
N LEU A 18 -9.31 0.65 21.44
CA LEU A 18 -8.21 -0.30 21.48
C LEU A 18 -7.33 -0.19 20.24
N ILE A 19 -7.92 -0.11 19.04
CA ILE A 19 -7.20 0.07 17.78
C ILE A 19 -6.39 1.38 17.80
N GLN A 20 -7.01 2.48 18.18
CA GLN A 20 -6.38 3.81 18.19
C GLN A 20 -5.17 3.91 19.15
N ILE A 21 -5.14 3.11 20.21
CA ILE A 21 -4.02 3.09 21.16
C ILE A 21 -2.90 2.10 20.77
N ILE A 22 -3.08 1.24 19.77
CA ILE A 22 -2.05 0.28 19.32
C ILE A 22 -0.67 0.94 19.14
N PRO A 23 -0.52 2.09 18.47
CA PRO A 23 0.79 2.73 18.33
C PRO A 23 1.45 3.13 19.65
N HIS A 24 0.66 3.41 20.70
CA HIS A 24 1.19 3.70 22.02
C HIS A 24 1.58 2.43 22.76
N ILE A 25 0.76 1.38 22.67
CA ILE A 25 1.08 0.06 23.24
C ILE A 25 2.37 -0.46 22.62
N LEU A 26 2.55 -0.29 21.31
CA LEU A 26 3.70 -0.79 20.57
C LEU A 26 5.05 -0.25 21.11
N ARG A 27 5.05 0.97 21.66
CA ARG A 27 6.24 1.60 22.30
C ARG A 27 6.53 1.07 23.70
N ILE A 28 5.54 0.45 24.35
CA ILE A 28 5.64 -0.05 25.73
C ILE A 28 5.85 -1.56 25.72
N ASP A 29 5.05 -2.27 24.92
CA ASP A 29 5.01 -3.72 24.81
C ASP A 29 4.64 -4.13 23.37
N THR A 30 5.67 -4.42 22.58
CA THR A 30 5.52 -4.83 21.19
C THR A 30 4.80 -6.17 21.05
N TYR A 31 5.00 -7.11 21.99
CA TYR A 31 4.37 -8.43 21.94
C TYR A 31 2.85 -8.32 22.17
N GLN A 32 2.45 -7.52 23.16
CA GLN A 32 1.04 -7.24 23.42
C GLN A 32 0.39 -6.52 22.25
N ALA A 33 1.06 -5.53 21.65
CA ALA A 33 0.56 -4.82 20.47
C ALA A 33 0.36 -5.77 19.28
N GLU A 34 1.34 -6.63 19.00
CA GLU A 34 1.26 -7.63 17.94
C GLU A 34 0.11 -8.64 18.17
N ALA A 35 -0.07 -9.11 19.40
CA ALA A 35 -1.17 -10.00 19.75
C ALA A 35 -2.55 -9.35 19.52
N ILE A 36 -2.69 -8.07 19.85
CA ILE A 36 -3.92 -7.30 19.59
C ILE A 36 -4.15 -7.16 18.08
N VAL A 37 -3.12 -6.79 17.32
CA VAL A 37 -3.17 -6.68 15.85
C VAL A 37 -3.61 -8.01 15.24
N ASN A 38 -2.95 -9.12 15.59
CA ASN A 38 -3.28 -10.44 15.07
C ASN A 38 -4.72 -10.85 15.39
N LYS A 39 -5.21 -10.54 16.60
CA LYS A 39 -6.62 -10.80 16.96
C LYS A 39 -7.58 -10.00 16.09
N ILE A 40 -7.30 -8.72 15.83
CA ILE A 40 -8.12 -7.88 14.94
C ILE A 40 -8.10 -8.41 13.52
N LEU A 41 -6.92 -8.79 13.00
CA LEU A 41 -6.79 -9.33 11.64
C LEU A 41 -7.45 -10.71 11.49
N ALA A 42 -7.51 -11.51 12.55
CA ALA A 42 -8.11 -12.84 12.53
C ALA A 42 -9.65 -12.80 12.67
N SER A 43 -10.17 -11.99 13.59
CA SER A 43 -11.59 -12.02 13.97
C SER A 43 -12.33 -10.68 13.92
N GLY A 44 -11.64 -9.60 13.56
CA GLY A 44 -12.24 -8.27 13.42
C GLY A 44 -13.16 -8.19 12.20
N GLY A 45 -14.23 -7.40 12.34
CA GLY A 45 -15.12 -7.07 11.24
C GLY A 45 -14.48 -6.08 10.27
N GLU A 46 -15.21 -5.75 9.20
CA GLU A 46 -14.73 -4.83 8.17
C GLU A 46 -14.34 -3.47 8.75
N LYS A 47 -15.13 -2.93 9.70
CA LYS A 47 -14.85 -1.66 10.34
C LYS A 47 -13.51 -1.66 11.09
N GLU A 48 -13.26 -2.70 11.88
CA GLU A 48 -11.99 -2.84 12.62
C GLU A 48 -10.79 -3.02 11.68
N ARG A 49 -10.97 -3.74 10.57
CA ARG A 49 -9.95 -3.91 9.52
C ARG A 49 -9.61 -2.58 8.83
N ILE A 50 -10.63 -1.77 8.53
CA ILE A 50 -10.45 -0.42 7.97
C ILE A 50 -9.71 0.48 8.98
N GLU A 51 -10.12 0.45 10.24
CA GLU A 51 -9.51 1.27 11.29
C GLU A 51 -8.03 0.89 11.52
N ILE A 52 -7.70 -0.40 11.59
CA ILE A 52 -6.31 -0.82 11.77
C ILE A 52 -5.46 -0.53 10.51
N ALA A 53 -6.01 -0.68 9.31
CA ALA A 53 -5.33 -0.31 8.07
C ALA A 53 -4.99 1.19 8.03
N SER A 54 -5.85 2.05 8.58
CA SER A 54 -5.62 3.50 8.67
C SER A 54 -4.42 3.88 9.56
N LEU A 55 -4.00 2.98 10.45
CA LEU A 55 -2.85 3.16 11.32
C LEU A 55 -1.56 2.56 10.75
N ALA A 56 -1.62 1.87 9.61
CA ALA A 56 -0.47 1.13 9.06
C ALA A 56 0.77 2.01 8.88
N GLU A 57 0.64 3.21 8.32
CA GLU A 57 1.76 4.15 8.15
C GLU A 57 2.45 4.47 9.46
N ARG A 58 1.66 4.84 10.48
CA ARG A 58 2.18 5.16 11.82
C ARG A 58 2.82 3.94 12.47
N ILE A 59 2.23 2.77 12.30
CA ILE A 59 2.76 1.52 12.87
C ILE A 59 4.07 1.12 12.18
N ILE A 60 4.22 1.28 10.86
CA ILE A 60 5.47 0.96 10.15
C ILE A 60 6.65 1.77 10.70
N SER A 61 6.42 3.07 11.00
CA SER A 61 7.44 3.94 11.57
C SER A 61 7.95 3.49 12.95
N GLU A 62 7.18 2.66 13.66
CA GLU A 62 7.51 2.16 15.00
C GLU A 62 7.90 0.67 14.98
N SER A 63 7.26 -0.14 14.14
CA SER A 63 7.57 -1.55 13.88
C SER A 63 7.20 -1.93 12.45
N ILE A 64 8.23 -2.06 11.61
CA ILE A 64 8.11 -2.51 10.22
C ILE A 64 7.43 -3.88 10.14
N GLN A 65 7.71 -4.80 11.07
CA GLN A 65 7.17 -6.17 11.04
C GLN A 65 5.65 -6.17 11.25
N ILE A 66 5.16 -5.46 12.27
CA ILE A 66 3.72 -5.37 12.54
C ILE A 66 3.02 -4.59 11.41
N GLY A 67 3.65 -3.54 10.90
CA GLY A 67 3.15 -2.79 9.75
C GLY A 67 2.97 -3.66 8.51
N LYS A 68 3.92 -4.56 8.23
CA LYS A 68 3.83 -5.55 7.15
C LYS A 68 2.65 -6.50 7.34
N LEU A 69 2.41 -7.01 8.55
CA LEU A 69 1.27 -7.89 8.84
C LEU A 69 -0.06 -7.21 8.50
N ILE A 70 -0.23 -5.95 8.93
CA ILE A 70 -1.44 -5.16 8.65
C ILE A 70 -1.60 -4.94 7.15
N ILE A 71 -0.52 -4.56 6.45
CA ILE A 71 -0.56 -4.36 4.99
C ILE A 71 -0.93 -5.65 4.28
N ASP A 72 -0.29 -6.77 4.60
CA ASP A 72 -0.50 -8.04 3.90
C ASP A 72 -1.94 -8.52 4.05
N ALA A 73 -2.44 -8.51 5.29
CA ALA A 73 -3.82 -8.89 5.57
C ALA A 73 -4.82 -7.95 4.91
N SER A 74 -4.55 -6.63 4.87
CA SER A 74 -5.45 -5.66 4.26
C SER A 74 -5.46 -5.73 2.73
N ILE A 75 -4.31 -5.96 2.08
CA ILE A 75 -4.23 -6.07 0.62
C ILE A 75 -4.93 -7.34 0.09
N ASP A 76 -5.12 -8.36 0.93
CA ASP A 76 -5.90 -9.55 0.56
C ASP A 76 -7.42 -9.32 0.56
N GLU A 77 -7.88 -8.18 1.11
CA GLU A 77 -9.29 -7.80 1.12
C GLU A 77 -9.72 -7.12 -0.19
N GLU A 78 -11.01 -7.22 -0.54
CA GLU A 78 -11.57 -6.48 -1.70
C GLU A 78 -12.22 -5.14 -1.30
N ASN A 79 -12.19 -4.77 -0.02
CA ASN A 79 -12.87 -3.61 0.58
C ASN A 79 -11.96 -2.37 0.74
N ASP A 80 -12.42 -1.38 1.50
CA ASP A 80 -11.71 -0.12 1.74
C ASP A 80 -10.39 -0.29 2.52
N ALA A 81 -10.24 -1.35 3.32
CA ALA A 81 -9.00 -1.62 4.05
C ALA A 81 -7.81 -1.81 3.09
N ALA A 82 -8.01 -2.51 1.97
CA ALA A 82 -6.99 -2.70 0.94
C ALA A 82 -6.56 -1.37 0.32
N VAL A 83 -7.52 -0.50 0.00
CA VAL A 83 -7.26 0.82 -0.58
C VAL A 83 -6.48 1.68 0.41
N ILE A 84 -6.85 1.66 1.68
CA ILE A 84 -6.18 2.45 2.72
C ILE A 84 -4.76 1.95 2.96
N ALA A 85 -4.58 0.64 3.18
CA ALA A 85 -3.26 0.04 3.43
C ALA A 85 -2.28 0.23 2.26
N THR A 86 -2.78 0.35 1.03
CA THR A 86 -1.95 0.65 -0.14
C THR A 86 -1.21 1.98 -0.01
N SER A 87 -1.77 2.97 0.68
CA SER A 87 -1.11 4.26 0.93
C SER A 87 0.18 4.08 1.75
N ALA A 88 0.13 3.14 2.70
CA ALA A 88 1.23 2.86 3.63
C ALA A 88 2.46 2.21 2.99
N LEU A 89 2.32 1.69 1.76
CA LEU A 89 3.44 1.15 1.00
C LEU A 89 4.52 2.20 0.74
N SER A 90 4.16 3.48 0.63
CA SER A 90 5.13 4.57 0.43
C SER A 90 6.08 4.72 1.61
N ILE A 91 5.58 4.61 2.85
CA ILE A 91 6.41 4.59 4.06
C ILE A 91 7.26 3.32 4.09
N LEU A 92 6.67 2.15 3.81
CA LEU A 92 7.42 0.89 3.76
C LEU A 92 8.58 0.94 2.77
N ALA A 93 8.43 1.59 1.63
CA ALA A 93 9.47 1.71 0.62
C ALA A 93 10.72 2.45 1.11
N HIS A 94 10.59 3.38 2.06
CA HIS A 94 11.73 4.07 2.67
C HIS A 94 12.48 3.18 3.68
N HIS A 95 11.76 2.29 4.37
CA HIS A 95 12.32 1.47 5.44
C HIS A 95 12.79 0.08 4.96
N ASP A 96 12.08 -0.52 4.01
CA ASP A 96 12.36 -1.83 3.44
C ASP A 96 11.91 -1.87 1.95
N PRO A 97 12.78 -1.39 1.03
CA PRO A 97 12.50 -1.39 -0.40
C PRO A 97 12.16 -2.77 -0.97
N THR A 98 12.77 -3.83 -0.42
CA THR A 98 12.55 -5.21 -0.90
C THR A 98 11.14 -5.67 -0.57
N ALA A 99 10.72 -5.47 0.68
CA ALA A 99 9.37 -5.80 1.15
C ALA A 99 8.30 -4.94 0.46
N PHE A 100 8.60 -3.67 0.22
CA PHE A 100 7.76 -2.80 -0.59
C PHE A 100 7.57 -3.38 -2.00
N MET A 101 8.65 -3.72 -2.71
CA MET A 101 8.55 -4.20 -4.09
C MET A 101 7.77 -5.52 -4.20
N ALA A 102 7.84 -6.40 -3.19
CA ALA A 102 7.02 -7.62 -3.15
C ALA A 102 5.52 -7.29 -3.08
N ARG A 103 5.13 -6.30 -2.28
CA ARG A 103 3.73 -5.86 -2.13
C ARG A 103 3.27 -5.00 -3.30
N ALA A 104 4.15 -4.19 -3.86
CA ALA A 104 3.94 -3.41 -5.08
C ALA A 104 3.51 -4.31 -6.26
N MET A 105 4.16 -5.48 -6.39
CA MET A 105 3.76 -6.50 -7.38
C MET A 105 2.32 -6.99 -7.13
N LYS A 106 1.99 -7.36 -5.89
CA LYS A 106 0.64 -7.81 -5.51
C LYS A 106 -0.43 -6.76 -5.80
N VAL A 107 -0.21 -5.49 -5.40
CA VAL A 107 -1.18 -4.42 -5.64
C VAL A 107 -1.34 -4.07 -7.12
N SER A 108 -0.28 -4.21 -7.94
CA SER A 108 -0.36 -3.96 -9.38
C SER A 108 -1.32 -4.92 -10.11
N GLN A 109 -1.55 -6.10 -9.52
CA GLN A 109 -2.44 -7.15 -10.03
C GLN A 109 -3.78 -7.23 -9.28
N HIS A 110 -3.98 -6.34 -8.31
CA HIS A 110 -5.15 -6.39 -7.44
C HIS A 110 -6.44 -6.25 -8.24
N ARG A 111 -7.49 -7.02 -7.90
CA ARG A 111 -8.78 -7.01 -8.65
C ARG A 111 -9.51 -5.68 -8.54
N ASN A 112 -9.55 -5.11 -7.33
CA ASN A 112 -10.17 -3.81 -7.07
C ASN A 112 -9.38 -2.67 -7.77
N PRO A 113 -9.97 -1.95 -8.75
CA PRO A 113 -9.29 -0.86 -9.46
C PRO A 113 -8.92 0.31 -8.56
N ARG A 114 -9.64 0.53 -7.44
CA ARG A 114 -9.32 1.60 -6.48
C ARG A 114 -7.97 1.36 -5.80
N VAL A 115 -7.60 0.10 -5.55
CA VAL A 115 -6.29 -0.29 -5.02
C VAL A 115 -5.19 0.03 -6.02
N ARG A 116 -5.36 -0.39 -7.28
CA ARG A 116 -4.38 -0.10 -8.36
C ARG A 116 -4.19 1.40 -8.56
N ARG A 117 -5.29 2.17 -8.62
CA ARG A 117 -5.24 3.65 -8.72
C ARG A 117 -4.52 4.27 -7.52
N ARG A 118 -4.83 3.82 -6.30
CA ARG A 118 -4.14 4.31 -5.10
C ARG A 118 -2.64 4.05 -5.19
N PHE A 119 -2.24 2.86 -5.64
CA PHE A 119 -0.82 2.54 -5.83
C PHE A 119 -0.14 3.41 -6.89
N VAL A 120 -0.82 3.71 -8.00
CA VAL A 120 -0.32 4.67 -9.01
C VAL A 120 -0.09 6.04 -8.39
N ASP A 121 -0.97 6.49 -7.50
CA ASP A 121 -0.88 7.79 -6.84
C ASP A 121 0.24 7.87 -5.80
N SER A 122 0.42 6.83 -4.98
CA SER A 122 1.31 6.90 -3.79
C SER A 122 2.63 6.13 -3.93
N GLY A 123 2.69 5.08 -4.74
CA GLY A 123 3.79 4.09 -4.70
C GLY A 123 4.54 3.90 -6.01
N LEU A 124 3.91 4.13 -7.17
CA LEU A 124 4.50 3.80 -8.47
C LEU A 124 5.86 4.47 -8.70
N ARG A 125 6.01 5.75 -8.33
CA ARG A 125 7.28 6.48 -8.47
C ARG A 125 8.42 5.76 -7.75
N MET A 126 8.19 5.32 -6.51
CA MET A 126 9.20 4.62 -5.72
C MET A 126 9.53 3.26 -6.33
N ALA A 127 8.52 2.55 -6.83
CA ALA A 127 8.74 1.27 -7.52
C ALA A 127 9.63 1.42 -8.76
N MET A 128 9.45 2.48 -9.55
CA MET A 128 10.26 2.74 -10.74
C MET A 128 11.64 3.31 -10.43
N GLN A 129 11.82 3.96 -9.28
CA GLN A 129 13.16 4.32 -8.80
C GLN A 129 13.96 3.07 -8.38
N ILE A 130 13.29 2.07 -7.81
CA ILE A 130 13.92 0.80 -7.39
C ILE A 130 14.12 -0.16 -8.57
N ASP A 131 13.15 -0.23 -9.48
CA ASP A 131 13.13 -1.10 -10.66
C ASP A 131 12.78 -0.30 -11.93
N PRO A 132 13.75 0.45 -12.48
CA PRO A 132 13.49 1.39 -13.58
C PRO A 132 13.21 0.72 -14.93
N ILE A 133 13.50 -0.58 -15.07
CA ILE A 133 13.27 -1.35 -16.30
C ILE A 133 12.09 -2.33 -16.17
N ASP A 134 11.32 -2.18 -15.08
CA ASP A 134 10.15 -2.99 -14.76
C ASP A 134 10.42 -4.50 -14.80
N GLU A 135 11.55 -4.95 -14.23
CA GLU A 135 11.89 -6.37 -14.04
C GLU A 135 10.76 -7.17 -13.40
N LYS A 136 10.11 -6.58 -12.40
CA LYS A 136 8.99 -7.22 -11.69
C LYS A 136 7.67 -7.16 -12.46
N GLY A 137 7.57 -6.38 -13.54
CA GLY A 137 6.37 -6.29 -14.38
C GLY A 137 5.22 -5.49 -13.74
N ILE A 138 5.51 -4.64 -12.75
CA ILE A 138 4.54 -3.79 -12.06
C ILE A 138 3.88 -2.83 -13.04
N LEU A 139 4.67 -2.16 -13.88
CA LEU A 139 4.18 -1.20 -14.88
C LEU A 139 3.32 -1.91 -15.92
N VAL A 140 3.82 -3.05 -16.43
CA VAL A 140 3.08 -3.90 -17.38
C VAL A 140 1.71 -4.31 -16.84
N ASN A 141 1.63 -4.72 -15.56
CA ASN A 141 0.36 -5.09 -14.94
C ASN A 141 -0.61 -3.91 -14.91
N LEU A 142 -0.16 -2.74 -14.46
CA LEU A 142 -1.00 -1.55 -14.34
C LEU A 142 -1.59 -1.10 -15.69
N ILE A 143 -0.82 -1.17 -16.77
CA ILE A 143 -1.30 -0.82 -18.12
C ILE A 143 -2.35 -1.81 -18.62
N LYS A 144 -2.12 -3.12 -18.43
CA LYS A 144 -3.05 -4.17 -18.89
C LYS A 144 -4.44 -4.05 -18.29
N PHE A 145 -4.57 -3.52 -17.07
CA PHE A 145 -5.85 -3.35 -16.42
C PHE A 145 -6.65 -2.09 -16.87
N ASN A 146 -6.19 -1.44 -17.96
CA ASN A 146 -6.93 -0.48 -18.80
C ASN A 146 -7.70 0.61 -18.04
N ASP A 147 -7.09 1.20 -17.02
CA ASP A 147 -7.59 2.44 -16.44
C ASP A 147 -6.96 3.61 -17.20
N GLU A 148 -7.72 4.29 -18.07
CA GLU A 148 -7.21 5.37 -18.94
C GLU A 148 -6.41 6.43 -18.16
N ASN A 149 -6.87 6.78 -16.96
CA ASN A 149 -6.16 7.70 -16.06
C ASN A 149 -4.80 7.14 -15.61
N SER A 150 -4.74 5.84 -15.30
CA SER A 150 -3.50 5.16 -14.95
C SER A 150 -2.56 5.06 -16.15
N ARG A 151 -3.09 4.83 -17.37
CA ARG A 151 -2.26 4.77 -18.60
C ARG A 151 -1.50 6.07 -18.84
N VAL A 152 -2.18 7.21 -18.83
CA VAL A 152 -1.53 8.52 -19.04
C VAL A 152 -0.44 8.80 -17.99
N ARG A 153 -0.71 8.47 -16.73
CA ARG A 153 0.27 8.65 -15.65
C ARG A 153 1.46 7.71 -15.80
N VAL A 154 1.21 6.43 -16.11
CA VAL A 154 2.24 5.43 -16.35
C VAL A 154 3.12 5.84 -17.53
N GLU A 155 2.54 6.30 -18.63
CA GLU A 155 3.29 6.81 -19.79
C GLU A 155 4.15 8.01 -19.43
N ARG A 156 3.58 8.98 -18.70
CA ARG A 156 4.34 10.14 -18.21
C ARG A 156 5.51 9.70 -17.34
N PHE A 157 5.29 8.75 -16.43
CA PHE A 157 6.34 8.24 -15.55
C PHE A 157 7.45 7.52 -16.32
N ALA A 158 7.10 6.69 -17.30
CA ALA A 158 8.09 6.03 -18.15
C ALA A 158 8.96 7.05 -18.93
N ARG A 159 8.38 8.19 -19.35
CA ARG A 159 9.16 9.30 -19.96
C ARG A 159 10.08 9.97 -18.95
N GLU A 160 9.57 10.30 -17.76
CA GLU A 160 10.38 10.90 -16.69
C GLU A 160 11.58 10.00 -16.34
N MET A 161 11.37 8.68 -16.25
CA MET A 161 12.44 7.71 -15.99
C MET A 161 13.46 7.64 -17.12
N ALA A 162 13.02 7.66 -18.38
CA ALA A 162 13.91 7.66 -19.53
C ALA A 162 14.77 8.94 -19.62
N GLN A 163 14.24 10.08 -19.17
CA GLN A 163 15.03 11.32 -19.06
C GLN A 163 16.09 11.23 -17.97
N MET A 164 15.79 10.58 -16.84
CA MET A 164 16.74 10.42 -15.74
C MET A 164 17.80 9.36 -16.03
N ASN A 165 17.44 8.29 -16.75
CA ASN A 165 18.34 7.21 -17.15
C ASN A 165 17.96 6.71 -18.56
N PRO A 166 18.62 7.22 -19.62
CA PRO A 166 18.29 6.88 -21.00
C PRO A 166 18.38 5.38 -21.32
N ASP A 167 19.40 4.68 -20.80
CA ASP A 167 19.60 3.25 -21.07
C ASP A 167 18.48 2.40 -20.46
N ALA A 168 18.09 2.72 -19.22
CA ALA A 168 16.94 2.09 -18.58
C ALA A 168 15.64 2.40 -19.32
N GLY A 169 15.47 3.65 -19.78
CA GLY A 169 14.32 4.08 -20.58
C GLY A 169 14.17 3.30 -21.89
N ILE A 170 15.26 3.12 -22.64
CA ILE A 170 15.28 2.32 -23.88
C ILE A 170 14.91 0.86 -23.58
N THR A 171 15.47 0.30 -22.51
CA THR A 171 15.17 -1.07 -22.08
C THR A 171 13.69 -1.24 -21.71
N LEU A 172 13.13 -0.28 -20.97
CA LEU A 172 11.73 -0.25 -20.59
C LEU A 172 10.81 -0.18 -21.82
N VAL A 173 11.12 0.69 -22.79
CA VAL A 173 10.37 0.80 -24.06
C VAL A 173 10.35 -0.53 -24.79
N HIS A 174 11.50 -1.18 -24.95
CA HIS A 174 11.58 -2.49 -25.60
C HIS A 174 10.75 -3.55 -24.85
N ARG A 175 10.73 -3.50 -23.52
CA ARG A 175 9.94 -4.41 -22.70
C ARG A 175 8.44 -4.19 -22.88
N LEU A 176 8.00 -2.94 -22.89
CA LEU A 176 6.61 -2.56 -23.14
C LEU A 176 6.17 -2.98 -24.56
N ALA A 177 7.01 -2.74 -25.56
CA ALA A 177 6.73 -3.16 -26.94
C ALA A 177 6.55 -4.68 -27.07
N LYS A 178 7.38 -5.48 -26.38
CA LYS A 178 7.26 -6.96 -26.36
C LYS A 178 5.92 -7.46 -25.82
N VAL A 179 5.24 -6.69 -24.97
CA VAL A 179 3.92 -7.04 -24.44
C VAL A 179 2.77 -6.33 -25.18
N GLY A 180 3.05 -5.78 -26.37
CA GLY A 180 2.05 -5.13 -27.22
C GLY A 180 1.67 -3.71 -26.79
N ILE A 181 2.47 -3.08 -25.92
CA ILE A 181 2.25 -1.71 -25.46
C ILE A 181 3.15 -0.80 -26.29
N GLU A 182 2.55 -0.05 -27.22
CA GLU A 182 3.27 0.96 -27.98
C GLU A 182 3.63 2.15 -27.07
N PHE A 183 4.93 2.34 -26.84
CA PHE A 183 5.46 3.45 -26.07
C PHE A 183 6.57 4.12 -26.87
N ARG A 184 6.47 5.44 -27.07
CA ARG A 184 7.48 6.23 -27.77
C ARG A 184 8.09 7.24 -26.80
N LEU A 185 9.42 7.22 -26.69
CA LEU A 185 10.15 8.33 -26.10
C LEU A 185 10.08 9.46 -27.12
N SER A 186 9.38 10.55 -26.79
CA SER A 186 9.48 11.78 -27.57
C SER A 186 10.87 12.39 -27.37
N GLU A 187 11.46 12.92 -28.44
CA GLU A 187 12.72 13.68 -28.42
C GLU A 187 12.72 14.81 -27.38
#